data_AF-A0A6V8EVU0-F1
#
_entry.id   AF-A0A6V8EVU0-F1
#
_cell.length_a   1.000
_cell.length_b   1.000
_cell.length_c   1.000
_cell.angle_alpha   90.00
_cell.angle_beta   90.00
_cell.angle_gamma   90.00
#
_symmetry.space_group_name_H-M   'P 1'
#
loop_
_entity.id
_entity.type
_entity.pdbx_description
1 polymer ?
#
loop_
_entity_poly.entity_id
_entity_poly.type
_entity_poly.pdbx_seq_one_letter_code
_entity_poly.pdbx_strand_id
1 'polypeptide(L)'
;WLLTEENEDPVCIRLDSQYAGNIATGTWRAKANRELAARVQSVWNEVASQRELSWNHVRAHRGHRWNERADHLAKRAMRRERPLPLTFWKPGQD
;
A
#
# COMPACT_ATOMS: atom_id res chain seq x y z
N TRP A 1 -8.24 6.32 4.39
CA TRP A 1 -8.46 7.42 3.44
C TRP A 1 -9.62 7.06 2.52
N LEU A 2 -9.62 5.87 1.90
CA LEU A 2 -10.76 5.39 1.10
C LEU A 2 -12.08 5.36 1.87
N LEU A 3 -12.09 4.93 3.14
CA LEU A 3 -13.32 4.95 3.97
C LEU A 3 -13.89 6.34 4.26
N THR A 4 -13.12 7.41 4.03
CA THR A 4 -13.49 8.80 4.35
C THR A 4 -13.61 9.66 3.11
N GLU A 5 -13.36 9.10 1.92
CA GLU A 5 -13.45 9.81 0.66
C GLU A 5 -14.89 9.75 0.14
N GLU A 6 -15.41 10.87 -0.35
CA GLU A 6 -16.83 10.98 -0.76
C GLU A 6 -17.15 10.35 -2.13
N ASN A 7 -16.14 10.02 -2.94
CA ASN A 7 -16.35 9.29 -4.19
C ASN A 7 -16.43 7.77 -3.94
N GLU A 8 -17.09 7.06 -4.84
CA GLU A 8 -17.16 5.59 -4.86
C GLU A 8 -16.44 5.01 -6.09
N ASP A 9 -15.55 5.81 -6.70
CA ASP A 9 -14.82 5.41 -7.90
C ASP A 9 -14.04 4.10 -7.65
N PRO A 10 -13.95 3.21 -8.65
CA PRO A 10 -13.13 2.00 -8.56
C PRO A 10 -11.67 2.31 -8.23
N VAL A 11 -11.11 1.60 -7.25
CA VAL A 11 -9.73 1.81 -6.79
C VAL A 11 -8.87 0.58 -7.04
N CYS A 12 -7.66 0.82 -7.56
CA CYS A 12 -6.63 -0.20 -7.71
C CYS A 12 -5.39 0.13 -6.86
N ILE A 13 -5.14 -0.67 -5.84
CA ILE A 13 -3.96 -0.54 -4.96
C ILE A 13 -2.76 -1.24 -5.62
N ARG A 14 -1.66 -0.51 -5.83
CA ARG A 14 -0.43 -1.07 -6.40
C ARG A 14 0.58 -1.37 -5.30
N LEU A 15 0.98 -2.63 -5.19
CA LEU A 15 1.89 -3.14 -4.16
C LEU A 15 3.05 -3.88 -4.82
N ASP A 16 4.25 -3.76 -4.27
CA ASP A 16 5.40 -4.57 -4.69
C ASP A 16 5.55 -5.87 -3.89
N SER A 17 4.90 -5.96 -2.74
CA SER A 17 4.80 -7.16 -1.94
C SER A 17 3.55 -7.96 -2.30
N GLN A 18 3.74 -9.06 -3.03
CA GLN A 18 2.67 -10.03 -3.26
C GLN A 18 2.15 -10.62 -1.95
N TYR A 19 3.02 -10.77 -0.96
CA TYR A 19 2.59 -11.22 0.37
C TYR A 19 1.59 -10.24 0.98
N ALA A 20 1.91 -8.94 1.00
CA ALA A 20 1.01 -7.93 1.54
C ALA A 20 -0.33 -7.89 0.80
N GLY A 21 -0.31 -7.95 -0.54
CA GLY A 21 -1.52 -7.99 -1.36
C GLY A 21 -2.39 -9.20 -1.06
N ASN A 22 -1.83 -10.41 -1.12
CA ASN A 22 -2.56 -11.65 -0.87
C ASN A 22 -3.06 -11.79 0.57
N ILE A 23 -2.34 -11.25 1.56
CA ILE A 23 -2.83 -11.21 2.94
C ILE A 23 -3.99 -10.22 3.06
N ALA A 24 -3.89 -9.03 2.46
CA ALA A 24 -4.91 -8.00 2.54
C ALA A 24 -6.25 -8.46 1.95
N THR A 25 -6.21 -9.17 0.81
CA THR A 25 -7.40 -9.74 0.17
C THR A 25 -7.90 -11.04 0.80
N GLY A 26 -7.18 -11.57 1.79
CA GLY A 26 -7.51 -12.87 2.39
C GLY A 26 -7.23 -14.08 1.47
N THR A 27 -6.59 -13.88 0.31
CA THR A 27 -6.17 -14.96 -0.59
C THR A 27 -5.19 -15.91 0.11
N TRP A 28 -4.30 -15.37 0.96
CA TRP A 28 -3.38 -16.16 1.77
C TRP A 28 -3.69 -16.05 3.27
N ARG A 29 -3.41 -17.13 4.00
CA ARG A 29 -3.56 -17.18 5.45
C ARG A 29 -2.24 -16.82 6.14
N ALA A 30 -2.26 -15.77 6.96
CA ALA A 30 -1.10 -15.37 7.75
C ALA A 30 -0.75 -16.43 8.82
N LYS A 31 0.52 -16.86 8.84
CA LYS A 31 1.05 -17.75 9.88
C LYS A 31 1.60 -16.99 11.10
N ALA A 32 2.06 -15.76 10.91
CA ALA A 32 2.55 -14.85 11.93
C ALA A 32 1.86 -13.48 11.78
N ASN A 33 1.94 -12.62 12.81
CA ASN A 33 1.30 -11.30 12.83
C ASN A 33 -0.21 -11.35 12.53
N ARG A 34 -0.90 -12.35 13.11
CA ARG A 34 -2.30 -12.67 12.80
C ARG A 34 -3.25 -11.51 13.09
N GLU A 35 -3.01 -10.75 14.14
CA GLU A 35 -3.80 -9.56 14.48
C GLU A 35 -3.66 -8.46 13.43
N LEU A 36 -2.44 -8.21 12.95
CA LEU A 36 -2.19 -7.25 11.88
C LEU A 36 -2.88 -7.70 10.59
N ALA A 37 -2.75 -8.98 10.22
CA ALA A 37 -3.42 -9.53 9.05
C ALA A 37 -4.95 -9.39 9.14
N ALA A 38 -5.53 -9.74 10.28
CA ALA A 38 -6.97 -9.60 10.52
C ALA A 38 -7.42 -8.14 10.41
N ARG A 39 -6.64 -7.20 10.95
CA ARG A 39 -6.94 -5.77 10.85
C ARG A 39 -6.90 -5.27 9.40
N VAL A 40 -5.86 -5.64 8.64
CA VAL A 40 -5.76 -5.25 7.22
C VAL A 40 -6.93 -5.83 6.42
N GLN A 41 -7.29 -7.09 6.64
CA GLN A 41 -8.44 -7.74 5.99
C GLN A 41 -9.76 -7.07 6.35
N SER A 42 -9.96 -6.69 7.62
CA SER A 42 -11.16 -5.98 8.06
C SER A 42 -11.31 -4.65 7.31
N VAL A 43 -10.25 -3.85 7.24
CA VAL A 43 -10.26 -2.57 6.52
C VAL A 43 -10.45 -2.77 5.01
N TRP A 44 -9.81 -3.81 4.44
CA TRP A 44 -10.00 -4.16 3.04
C TRP A 44 -11.46 -4.47 2.73
N ASN A 45 -12.09 -5.34 3.54
CA ASN A 45 -13.48 -5.74 3.35
C ASN A 45 -14.45 -4.56 3.53
N GLU A 46 -14.16 -3.68 4.49
CA GLU A 46 -14.97 -2.47 4.72
C GLU A 46 -14.94 -1.55 3.49
N VAL A 47 -13.77 -1.30 2.91
CA VAL A 47 -13.65 -0.51 1.67
C VAL A 47 -14.31 -1.24 0.50
N ALA A 48 -14.09 -2.54 0.35
CA ALA A 48 -14.66 -3.34 -0.74
C ALA A 48 -16.20 -3.44 -0.66
N SER A 49 -16.80 -3.18 0.51
CA SER A 49 -18.25 -3.09 0.66
C SER A 49 -18.85 -1.77 0.15
N GLN A 50 -18.02 -0.73 -0.02
CA GLN A 50 -18.44 0.61 -0.45
C GLN A 50 -18.08 0.89 -1.92
N ARG A 51 -17.03 0.27 -2.45
CA ARG A 51 -16.55 0.52 -3.82
C ARG A 51 -15.83 -0.69 -4.40
N GLU A 52 -15.68 -0.71 -5.72
CA GLU A 52 -14.85 -1.72 -6.38
C GLU A 52 -13.38 -1.54 -5.97
N LEU A 53 -12.82 -2.56 -5.33
CA LEU A 53 -11.46 -2.54 -4.83
C LEU A 53 -10.65 -3.70 -5.42
N SER A 54 -9.56 -3.36 -6.11
CA SER A 54 -8.61 -4.30 -6.68
C SER A 54 -7.19 -4.00 -6.20
N TRP A 55 -6.28 -4.96 -6.37
CA TRP A 55 -4.85 -4.70 -6.25
C TRP A 55 -4.07 -5.30 -7.41
N ASN A 56 -2.91 -4.72 -7.70
CA ASN A 56 -1.98 -5.20 -8.70
C ASN A 56 -0.57 -5.23 -8.17
N HIS A 57 0.16 -6.29 -8.54
CA HIS A 57 1.58 -6.38 -8.24
C HIS A 57 2.40 -5.48 -9.17
N VAL A 58 3.25 -4.63 -8.61
CA VAL A 58 4.26 -3.85 -9.35
C VAL A 58 5.65 -4.37 -9.01
N ARG A 59 6.55 -4.38 -9.98
CA ARG A 59 7.94 -4.80 -9.71
C ARG A 59 8.67 -3.72 -8.91
N ALA A 60 9.26 -4.11 -7.78
CA ALA A 60 10.16 -3.26 -7.03
C ALA A 60 11.37 -2.83 -7.87
N HIS A 61 11.93 -1.66 -7.57
CA HIS A 61 13.22 -1.16 -8.06
C HIS A 61 13.38 -1.13 -9.60
N ARG A 62 12.31 -0.75 -10.32
CA ARG A 62 12.28 -0.67 -11.79
C ARG A 62 11.93 0.72 -12.33
N GLY A 63 12.08 1.79 -11.55
CA GLY A 63 11.73 3.14 -11.99
C GLY A 63 10.24 3.48 -11.82
N HIS A 64 9.44 2.65 -11.14
CA HIS A 64 8.02 2.95 -10.94
C HIS A 64 7.89 4.07 -9.91
N ARG A 65 7.80 5.32 -10.40
CA ARG A 65 7.84 6.56 -9.60
C ARG A 65 7.05 6.49 -8.30
N TRP A 66 5.83 5.97 -8.32
CA TRP A 66 4.99 5.94 -7.12
C TRP A 66 5.35 4.81 -6.15
N ASN A 67 5.90 3.70 -6.62
CA ASN A 67 6.41 2.65 -5.73
C ASN A 67 7.70 3.11 -5.06
N GLU A 68 8.62 3.69 -5.84
CA GLU A 68 9.86 4.25 -5.29
C GLU A 68 9.57 5.37 -4.29
N ARG A 69 8.50 6.14 -4.53
CA ARG A 69 8.05 7.12 -3.54
C ARG A 69 7.59 6.46 -2.26
N ALA A 70 6.81 5.38 -2.35
CA ALA A 70 6.37 4.62 -1.18
C ALA A 70 7.58 4.07 -0.40
N ASP A 71 8.58 3.52 -1.11
CA ASP A 71 9.83 3.03 -0.52
C ASP A 71 10.60 4.14 0.20
N HIS A 72 10.75 5.30 -0.43
CA HIS A 72 11.39 6.47 0.17
C HIS A 72 10.68 6.91 1.47
N LEU A 73 9.35 7.00 1.43
CA LEU A 73 8.55 7.34 2.60
C LEU A 73 8.74 6.31 3.73
N ALA A 74 8.72 5.02 3.41
CA ALA A 74 8.89 3.94 4.37
C ALA A 74 10.31 3.95 4.99
N LYS A 75 11.36 4.09 4.17
CA LYS A 75 12.77 4.18 4.63
C LYS A 75 13.00 5.36 5.56
N ARG A 76 12.47 6.54 5.21
CA ARG A 76 12.59 7.75 6.03
C ARG A 76 11.83 7.62 7.35
N ALA A 77 10.61 7.07 7.32
CA ALA A 77 9.83 6.79 8.52
C ALA A 77 10.56 5.82 9.47
N MET A 78 11.18 4.76 8.95
CA MET A 78 11.99 3.83 9.73
C MET A 78 13.17 4.55 10.42
N ARG A 79 13.81 5.52 9.74
CA ARG A 79 14.89 6.35 10.30
C ARG A 79 14.39 7.49 11.20
N ARG A 80 13.07 7.66 11.36
CA ARG A 80 12.43 8.81 12.05
C ARG A 80 12.80 10.16 11.44
N GLU A 81 13.09 10.17 10.15
CA GLU A 81 13.42 11.37 9.38
C GLU A 81 12.19 11.92 8.67
N ARG A 82 12.16 13.22 8.44
CA ARG A 82 11.13 13.83 7.61
C ARG A 82 11.37 13.47 6.14
N PRO A 83 10.36 12.98 5.42
CA PRO A 83 10.51 12.67 4.01
C PRO A 83 10.71 13.95 3.18
N LEU A 84 11.59 13.88 2.19
CA LEU A 84 11.74 14.95 1.21
C LEU A 84 10.38 15.26 0.54
N PRO A 85 9.99 16.54 0.37
CA PRO A 85 8.79 16.91 -0.37
C PRO A 85 8.82 16.41 -1.82
N LEU A 86 7.65 16.20 -2.43
CA LEU A 86 7.55 15.72 -3.81
C LEU A 86 8.19 16.66 -4.84
N THR A 87 8.32 17.95 -4.51
CA THR A 87 9.01 18.96 -5.35
C THR A 87 10.52 18.71 -5.44
N PHE A 88 11.12 18.13 -4.40
CA PHE A 88 12.57 17.92 -4.30
C PHE A 88 12.97 16.46 -4.51
N TRP A 89 12.06 15.51 -4.27
CA TRP A 89 12.33 14.09 -4.41
C TRP A 89 12.22 13.63 -5.87
N LYS A 90 13.22 12.88 -6.34
CA LYS A 90 13.21 12.21 -7.64
C LYS A 90 13.31 10.68 -7.49
N PRO A 91 12.70 9.90 -8.41
CA PRO A 91 12.94 8.47 -8.53
C PRO A 91 14.44 8.13 -8.46
N GLY A 92 14.80 7.11 -7.70
CA GLY A 92 16.18 6.70 -7.45
C GLY A 92 16.98 7.52 -6.40
N GLN A 93 16.38 8.52 -5.74
CA GLN A 93 16.98 9.18 -4.58
C GLN A 93 16.40 8.61 -3.27
N ASP A 94 17.24 7.97 -2.46
CA ASP A 94 16.94 7.45 -1.11
C ASP A 94 17.54 8.32 0.00
#